data_AF-A0A5C1E7Y0-F1
#
_entry.id   AF-A0A5C1E7Y0-F1
#
_cell.length_a   1.000
_cell.length_b   1.000
_cell.length_c   1.000
_cell.angle_alpha   90.00
_cell.angle_beta   90.00
_cell.angle_gamma   90.00
#
_symmetry.space_group_name_H-M   'P 1'
#
loop_
_entity.id
_entity.type
_entity.pdbx_description
1 polymer ?
#
loop_
_entity_poly.entity_id
_entity_poly.type
_entity_poly.pdbx_seq_one_letter_code
_entity_poly.pdbx_strand_id
1 'polypeptide(L)'
;MDTFTARVLSLILALSVMAGAALLVVRGEPPRATPPAPGPHDPAAAAPEPSRSPPRRQVATEEAPPPAGLLYKCRGSGGTAYRDQGCQPGEQVLAVTRPSPTGDPAAAQAELARLKARVAEMADERRAREAAAARAAPRRTTVAADNTARCEALLQEIAWIDGQLRQPHSASQGDWWTAQRKEKTDARFSLGC
;
A
#
# COMPACT_ATOMS: atom_id res chain seq x y z
N MET A 1 30.42 -34.68 -7.59
CA MET A 1 29.32 -33.63 -7.49
C MET A 1 28.98 -33.36 -6.02
N ASP A 2 29.57 -32.29 -5.49
CA ASP A 2 29.54 -31.75 -4.12
C ASP A 2 28.10 -31.45 -3.68
N THR A 3 27.63 -32.16 -2.70
CA THR A 3 26.34 -32.02 -2.00
C THR A 3 25.86 -30.55 -2.00
N PHE A 4 26.78 -29.68 -2.16
CA PHE A 4 26.41 -28.25 -2.22
C PHE A 4 25.92 -27.86 -3.62
N THR A 5 26.49 -28.47 -4.58
CA THR A 5 26.06 -28.20 -5.97
C THR A 5 24.73 -28.89 -6.29
N ALA A 6 24.46 -29.96 -5.60
CA ALA A 6 23.16 -30.66 -5.79
C ALA A 6 22.02 -29.91 -5.08
N ARG A 7 22.34 -29.20 -4.05
CA ARG A 7 21.29 -28.46 -3.32
C ARG A 7 20.97 -27.14 -4.02
N VAL A 8 21.99 -26.64 -4.64
CA VAL A 8 21.76 -25.34 -5.32
C VAL A 8 20.98 -25.60 -6.62
N LEU A 9 21.27 -26.70 -7.25
CA LEU A 9 20.53 -27.00 -8.50
C LEU A 9 19.08 -27.40 -8.20
N SER A 10 18.88 -28.04 -7.08
CA SER A 10 17.51 -28.40 -6.69
C SER A 10 16.68 -27.16 -6.33
N LEU A 11 17.36 -26.17 -5.80
CA LEU A 11 16.62 -24.94 -5.44
C LEU A 11 16.30 -24.11 -6.68
N ILE A 12 17.16 -24.13 -7.62
CA ILE A 12 16.93 -23.35 -8.85
C ILE A 12 15.79 -24.00 -9.65
N LEU A 13 15.72 -25.31 -9.64
CA LEU A 13 14.64 -25.99 -10.37
C LEU A 13 13.29 -25.78 -9.69
N ALA A 14 13.31 -25.76 -8.39
CA ALA A 14 12.04 -25.56 -7.67
C ALA A 14 11.51 -24.13 -7.87
N LEU A 15 12.47 -23.19 -7.96
CA LEU A 15 12.02 -21.80 -8.15
C LEU A 15 11.55 -21.58 -9.59
N SER A 16 12.08 -22.30 -10.52
CA SER A 16 11.65 -22.15 -11.92
C SER A 16 10.26 -22.75 -12.15
N VAL A 17 9.92 -23.82 -11.43
CA VAL A 17 8.59 -24.44 -11.60
C VAL A 17 7.52 -23.56 -10.93
N MET A 18 7.95 -22.92 -9.86
CA MET A 18 6.97 -22.07 -9.17
C MET A 18 6.72 -20.79 -9.98
N ALA A 19 7.74 -20.29 -10.60
CA ALA A 19 7.55 -19.08 -11.43
C ALA A 19 6.78 -19.41 -12.72
N GLY A 20 6.97 -20.59 -13.24
CA GLY A 20 6.20 -21.01 -14.44
C GLY A 20 4.72 -21.21 -14.12
N ALA A 21 4.35 -21.73 -12.95
CA ALA A 21 2.94 -21.96 -12.57
C ALA A 21 2.23 -20.63 -12.27
N ALA A 22 2.99 -19.67 -11.76
CA ALA A 22 2.38 -18.34 -11.48
C ALA A 22 2.11 -17.57 -12.78
N LEU A 23 2.94 -17.86 -13.81
CA LEU A 23 2.71 -17.14 -15.10
C LEU A 23 1.52 -17.75 -15.85
N LEU A 24 1.16 -19.01 -15.60
CA LEU A 24 0.01 -19.61 -16.32
C LEU A 24 -1.31 -19.21 -15.66
N VAL A 25 -1.29 -18.77 -14.48
CA VAL A 25 -2.52 -18.32 -13.79
C VAL A 25 -2.79 -16.85 -14.11
N VAL A 26 -1.78 -16.10 -14.46
CA VAL A 26 -2.02 -14.67 -14.82
C VAL A 26 -2.43 -14.59 -16.29
N ARG A 27 -2.27 -15.68 -17.07
CA ARG A 27 -2.60 -15.53 -18.52
C ARG A 27 -3.93 -16.23 -18.82
N GLY A 28 -4.58 -16.84 -17.75
CA GLY A 28 -5.83 -17.57 -18.11
C GLY A 28 -7.06 -16.75 -17.70
N GLU A 29 -7.17 -15.47 -18.12
CA GLU A 29 -8.46 -14.75 -17.97
C GLU A 29 -9.51 -15.32 -18.94
N PRO A 30 -10.64 -15.90 -18.45
CA PRO A 30 -11.78 -16.31 -19.29
C PRO A 30 -12.36 -15.12 -20.07
N PRO A 31 -12.73 -15.33 -21.41
CA PRO A 31 -13.32 -14.30 -22.27
C PRO A 31 -14.65 -13.77 -21.70
N ARG A 32 -14.65 -12.55 -21.15
CA ARG A 32 -15.76 -11.64 -20.83
C ARG A 32 -16.60 -11.33 -22.07
N ALA A 33 -17.75 -11.96 -22.19
CA ALA A 33 -18.97 -11.68 -22.98
C ALA A 33 -19.28 -10.17 -23.02
N THR A 34 -18.92 -9.51 -24.12
CA THR A 34 -19.24 -8.17 -24.66
C THR A 34 -20.76 -7.97 -24.74
N PRO A 35 -21.31 -6.93 -24.11
CA PRO A 35 -22.67 -6.49 -24.45
C PRO A 35 -22.70 -5.73 -25.80
N PRO A 36 -23.89 -5.91 -26.57
CA PRO A 36 -24.08 -5.31 -27.89
C PRO A 36 -24.34 -3.79 -27.79
N ALA A 37 -23.59 -3.05 -28.62
CA ALA A 37 -23.48 -1.73 -29.28
C ALA A 37 -24.85 -1.04 -29.41
N PRO A 38 -24.97 0.29 -29.10
CA PRO A 38 -26.05 1.15 -29.61
C PRO A 38 -25.64 1.88 -30.90
N GLY A 39 -26.27 1.45 -32.03
CA GLY A 39 -26.47 2.07 -33.34
C GLY A 39 -26.70 3.59 -33.26
N PRO A 40 -26.49 4.30 -34.52
CA PRO A 40 -25.95 5.43 -35.26
C PRO A 40 -27.02 6.49 -35.58
N HIS A 41 -26.71 7.83 -35.41
CA HIS A 41 -26.47 9.06 -36.20
C HIS A 41 -27.69 9.97 -36.15
N ASP A 42 -27.49 11.23 -35.96
CA ASP A 42 -27.48 12.31 -36.97
C ASP A 42 -27.03 13.62 -36.32
N PRO A 43 -26.36 14.54 -37.20
CA PRO A 43 -25.66 15.83 -37.30
C PRO A 43 -26.59 16.93 -37.85
N ALA A 44 -26.58 18.00 -37.14
CA ALA A 44 -27.09 19.16 -37.90
C ALA A 44 -26.44 20.45 -37.37
N ALA A 45 -25.52 21.08 -38.22
CA ALA A 45 -25.74 22.20 -39.17
C ALA A 45 -25.14 23.50 -38.59
N ALA A 46 -24.02 23.96 -39.15
CA ALA A 46 -23.49 25.05 -40.00
C ALA A 46 -24.05 26.42 -39.55
N ALA A 47 -23.17 27.39 -39.17
CA ALA A 47 -22.40 28.62 -39.47
C ALA A 47 -23.28 29.85 -39.26
N PRO A 48 -22.65 31.17 -39.29
CA PRO A 48 -21.49 32.01 -39.60
C PRO A 48 -21.45 33.28 -38.75
N GLU A 49 -20.19 33.71 -38.32
CA GLU A 49 -19.44 34.96 -38.08
C GLU A 49 -20.05 36.15 -38.84
N PRO A 50 -19.77 37.47 -38.39
CA PRO A 50 -18.58 38.33 -38.51
C PRO A 50 -18.71 39.61 -37.67
N SER A 51 -17.59 40.16 -37.07
CA SER A 51 -16.87 41.41 -37.37
C SER A 51 -17.05 42.41 -36.21
N ARG A 52 -15.92 42.93 -35.61
CA ARG A 52 -15.50 44.36 -35.66
C ARG A 52 -14.69 44.70 -34.40
N SER A 53 -13.43 44.78 -34.45
CA SER A 53 -12.22 45.59 -34.14
C SER A 53 -12.39 46.33 -32.82
N PRO A 54 -11.14 46.87 -32.23
CA PRO A 54 -10.39 46.99 -30.97
C PRO A 54 -10.51 48.40 -30.36
N PRO A 55 -10.36 48.51 -28.95
CA PRO A 55 -9.51 49.70 -28.71
C PRO A 55 -8.54 49.47 -27.53
N ARG A 56 -7.24 49.68 -27.75
CA ARG A 56 -6.24 50.67 -27.30
C ARG A 56 -6.10 50.62 -25.77
N ARG A 57 -4.94 49.99 -25.26
CA ARG A 57 -4.62 50.29 -23.84
C ARG A 57 -3.11 50.52 -23.69
N GLN A 58 -2.75 51.80 -23.47
CA GLN A 58 -2.16 52.82 -22.59
C GLN A 58 -1.04 52.22 -21.73
N VAL A 59 0.16 52.59 -22.05
CA VAL A 59 1.40 53.13 -21.48
C VAL A 59 1.47 52.79 -19.99
N ALA A 60 2.13 51.68 -19.58
CA ALA A 60 2.79 51.17 -18.35
C ALA A 60 3.70 52.23 -17.73
N THR A 61 3.16 53.09 -16.82
CA THR A 61 3.98 53.76 -15.78
C THR A 61 4.44 52.72 -14.74
N GLU A 62 5.64 52.11 -14.93
CA GLU A 62 6.67 51.48 -14.10
C GLU A 62 6.80 52.18 -12.74
N GLU A 63 5.96 51.77 -11.68
CA GLU A 63 6.03 52.01 -10.23
C GLU A 63 6.96 50.99 -9.56
N ALA A 64 8.17 51.44 -9.21
CA ALA A 64 9.21 51.02 -8.26
C ALA A 64 8.75 49.82 -7.41
N PRO A 65 9.72 48.73 -7.26
CA PRO A 65 9.47 47.50 -6.52
C PRO A 65 9.18 47.79 -5.03
N PRO A 66 7.97 47.18 -4.47
CA PRO A 66 7.60 47.37 -3.06
C PRO A 66 8.56 46.62 -2.12
N PRO A 67 8.84 47.23 -0.91
CA PRO A 67 9.70 46.72 0.16
C PRO A 67 9.39 45.24 0.49
N ALA A 68 10.36 44.24 0.41
CA ALA A 68 10.45 42.81 0.75
C ALA A 68 9.86 42.51 2.14
N GLY A 69 8.67 41.68 2.08
CA GLY A 69 8.26 41.01 3.35
C GLY A 69 6.78 41.27 3.66
N LEU A 70 5.99 41.81 2.72
CA LEU A 70 4.56 42.01 2.98
C LEU A 70 3.74 40.97 2.21
N LEU A 71 2.96 40.23 3.02
CA LEU A 71 2.01 39.30 2.37
C LEU A 71 0.64 39.96 2.19
N TYR A 72 0.29 40.13 0.86
CA TYR A 72 -1.01 40.77 0.55
C TYR A 72 -2.10 39.72 0.34
N LYS A 73 -3.19 39.96 1.02
CA LYS A 73 -4.40 39.13 0.77
C LYS A 73 -5.31 39.87 -0.22
N CYS A 74 -5.35 39.23 -1.46
CA CYS A 74 -6.10 39.93 -2.54
C CYS A 74 -7.36 39.14 -2.90
N ARG A 75 -8.49 39.92 -3.08
CA ARG A 75 -9.78 39.29 -3.47
C ARG A 75 -10.09 39.67 -4.93
N GLY A 76 -10.18 38.57 -5.84
CA GLY A 76 -10.54 38.80 -7.25
C GLY A 76 -11.76 37.97 -7.66
N SER A 77 -12.08 37.94 -8.93
CA SER A 77 -13.29 37.28 -9.47
C SER A 77 -13.21 35.76 -9.31
N GLY A 78 -12.00 35.31 -8.88
CA GLY A 78 -11.79 33.85 -8.79
C GLY A 78 -11.52 33.41 -7.36
N GLY A 79 -11.70 34.37 -6.39
CA GLY A 79 -11.49 33.97 -4.98
C GLY A 79 -10.32 34.73 -4.35
N THR A 80 -9.94 34.34 -3.11
CA THR A 80 -8.90 35.08 -2.35
C THR A 80 -7.51 34.44 -2.61
N ALA A 81 -6.53 35.31 -2.98
CA ALA A 81 -5.15 34.84 -3.20
C ALA A 81 -4.16 35.66 -2.36
N TYR A 82 -3.12 34.89 -1.81
CA TYR A 82 -2.09 35.57 -1.00
C TYR A 82 -0.83 35.78 -1.85
N ARG A 83 -0.36 37.14 -1.85
CA ARG A 83 0.80 37.41 -2.71
C ARG A 83 1.84 38.25 -1.96
N ASP A 84 3.04 37.91 -2.47
CA ASP A 84 4.18 38.62 -1.82
C ASP A 84 4.43 39.96 -2.50
N GLN A 85 3.63 40.12 -3.63
CA GLN A 85 3.71 41.42 -4.32
C GLN A 85 2.29 42.04 -4.45
N GLY A 86 2.09 43.30 -4.08
CA GLY A 86 0.78 43.98 -4.16
C GLY A 86 -0.23 43.21 -5.02
N CYS A 87 -1.63 43.58 -4.91
CA CYS A 87 -2.70 42.87 -5.64
C CYS A 87 -2.70 43.31 -7.11
N GLN A 88 -3.04 42.45 -8.10
CA GLN A 88 -3.14 42.78 -9.54
C GLN A 88 -4.29 43.75 -9.81
N PRO A 89 -4.11 44.48 -10.88
CA PRO A 89 -5.16 45.44 -11.24
C PRO A 89 -6.53 44.76 -11.43
N GLY A 90 -7.47 45.18 -10.66
CA GLY A 90 -8.84 44.58 -10.72
C GLY A 90 -9.11 43.71 -9.48
N GLU A 91 -8.07 43.59 -8.68
CA GLU A 91 -8.24 42.85 -7.41
C GLU A 91 -8.19 43.83 -6.23
N GLN A 92 -9.08 43.37 -5.16
CA GLN A 92 -9.12 44.23 -3.96
C GLN A 92 -8.22 43.68 -2.85
N VAL A 93 -7.43 44.70 -2.26
CA VAL A 93 -6.55 44.26 -1.15
C VAL A 93 -7.39 44.18 0.14
N LEU A 94 -7.37 42.96 0.60
CA LEU A 94 -8.18 42.79 1.83
C LEU A 94 -7.31 42.95 3.09
N ALA A 95 -6.03 42.51 3.01
CA ALA A 95 -5.18 42.66 4.21
C ALA A 95 -3.71 42.53 3.81
N VAL A 96 -2.92 43.33 4.53
CA VAL A 96 -1.45 43.23 4.33
C VAL A 96 -0.82 42.82 5.67
N THR A 97 -0.26 41.55 5.55
CA THR A 97 0.36 41.08 6.81
C THR A 97 1.90 41.19 6.72
N ARG A 98 2.41 41.75 7.82
CA ARG A 98 3.88 41.70 7.99
C ARG A 98 4.27 40.54 8.92
N PRO A 99 5.18 39.72 8.27
CA PRO A 99 5.59 38.68 9.24
C PRO A 99 6.28 39.29 10.47
N SER A 100 5.56 39.44 11.61
CA SER A 100 6.08 39.96 12.89
C SER A 100 7.40 39.26 13.26
N PRO A 101 8.53 40.05 13.29
CA PRO A 101 9.63 39.33 13.95
C PRO A 101 9.38 39.16 15.45
N THR A 102 8.24 38.70 15.79
CA THR A 102 8.05 38.87 17.26
C THR A 102 8.51 37.60 17.97
N GLY A 103 9.93 37.53 18.10
CA GLY A 103 10.23 36.87 19.40
C GLY A 103 11.75 36.79 19.61
N ASP A 104 12.21 37.38 20.74
CA ASP A 104 13.55 37.15 21.32
C ASP A 104 14.19 35.87 20.74
N PRO A 105 15.11 36.02 19.79
CA PRO A 105 15.82 34.89 19.18
C PRO A 105 16.26 33.85 20.22
N ALA A 106 16.53 34.34 21.36
CA ALA A 106 16.90 33.40 22.45
C ALA A 106 15.69 32.56 22.89
N ALA A 107 14.60 33.09 22.93
CA ALA A 107 13.36 32.38 23.27
C ALA A 107 12.96 31.40 22.15
N ALA A 108 13.19 31.73 20.93
CA ALA A 108 12.92 30.81 19.81
C ALA A 108 13.89 29.63 19.82
N GLN A 109 15.06 29.90 20.20
CA GLN A 109 16.06 28.79 20.26
C GLN A 109 15.77 27.86 21.45
N ALA A 110 15.32 28.46 22.50
CA ALA A 110 14.95 27.62 23.67
C ALA A 110 13.72 26.76 23.36
N GLU A 111 12.85 27.35 22.64
CA GLU A 111 11.66 26.56 22.26
C GLU A 111 12.02 25.45 21.26
N LEU A 112 12.85 25.75 20.40
CA LEU A 112 13.31 24.70 19.47
C LEU A 112 14.02 23.57 20.22
N ALA A 113 14.85 23.94 21.14
CA ALA A 113 15.54 22.90 21.94
C ALA A 113 14.53 22.05 22.72
N ARG A 114 13.54 22.71 23.22
CA ARG A 114 12.51 21.95 23.96
C ARG A 114 11.76 20.99 23.02
N LEU A 115 11.53 21.49 21.86
CA LEU A 115 10.80 20.61 20.92
C LEU A 115 11.68 19.44 20.48
N LYS A 116 12.88 19.72 20.31
CA LYS A 116 13.79 18.62 19.94
C LYS A 116 13.87 17.57 21.05
N ALA A 117 13.89 18.08 22.20
CA ALA A 117 13.95 17.12 23.31
C ALA A 117 12.66 16.29 23.40
N ARG A 118 11.62 16.89 23.11
CA ARG A 118 10.35 16.14 23.17
C ARG A 118 10.28 15.09 22.04
N VAL A 119 10.74 15.48 20.94
CA VAL A 119 10.72 14.51 19.84
C VAL A 119 11.66 13.33 20.17
N ALA A 120 12.76 13.64 20.68
CA ALA A 120 13.70 12.57 21.05
C ALA A 120 13.07 11.63 22.10
N GLU A 121 12.40 12.21 22.99
CA GLU A 121 11.73 11.35 24.01
C GLU A 121 10.66 10.46 23.36
N MET A 122 9.95 11.03 22.47
CA MET A 122 8.93 10.20 21.81
C MET A 122 9.57 9.08 20.99
N ALA A 123 10.63 9.41 20.35
CA ALA A 123 11.32 8.36 19.58
C ALA A 123 11.84 7.24 20.49
N ASP A 124 12.38 7.69 21.62
CA ASP A 124 12.87 6.65 22.55
C ASP A 124 11.73 5.78 23.06
N GLU A 125 10.62 6.39 23.35
CA GLU A 125 9.46 5.60 23.83
C GLU A 125 8.99 4.63 22.75
N ARG A 126 8.98 5.13 21.57
CA ARG A 126 8.61 4.21 20.48
C ARG A 126 9.56 3.03 20.39
N ARG A 127 10.79 3.33 20.38
CA ARG A 127 11.75 2.21 20.30
C ARG A 127 11.60 1.24 21.46
N ALA A 128 11.35 1.76 22.63
CA ALA A 128 11.18 0.86 23.79
C ALA A 128 9.93 -0.02 23.62
N ARG A 129 8.86 0.57 23.10
CA ARG A 129 7.66 -0.25 22.88
C ARG A 129 7.92 -1.33 21.81
N GLU A 130 8.56 -0.95 20.81
CA GLU A 130 8.85 -1.96 19.77
C GLU A 130 9.76 -3.08 20.31
N ALA A 131 10.78 -2.62 21.03
CA ALA A 131 11.65 -3.65 21.63
C ALA A 131 10.85 -4.56 22.58
N ALA A 132 9.97 -3.97 23.36
CA ALA A 132 9.14 -4.80 24.27
C ALA A 132 8.20 -5.71 23.46
N ALA A 133 7.63 -5.22 22.41
CA ALA A 133 6.76 -6.05 21.53
C ALA A 133 7.56 -7.17 20.87
N ALA A 134 8.73 -6.85 20.43
CA ALA A 134 9.58 -7.89 19.82
C ALA A 134 9.95 -8.99 20.83
N ARG A 135 10.20 -8.59 22.09
CA ARG A 135 10.53 -9.61 23.11
C ARG A 135 9.29 -10.41 23.49
N ALA A 136 8.15 -9.82 23.39
CA ALA A 136 6.90 -10.53 23.71
C ALA A 136 6.42 -11.35 22.50
N ALA A 137 7.09 -11.07 21.37
CA ALA A 137 6.72 -11.85 20.17
C ALA A 137 7.59 -13.11 20.07
N PRO A 138 7.39 -14.16 20.89
CA PRO A 138 7.56 -15.51 20.28
C PRO A 138 7.00 -16.60 21.18
N ARG A 139 5.77 -16.80 21.04
CA ARG A 139 5.18 -18.12 21.36
C ARG A 139 4.08 -18.47 20.34
N ARG A 140 3.67 -17.54 19.65
CA ARG A 140 2.56 -17.88 18.73
C ARG A 140 3.12 -18.37 17.39
N THR A 141 4.35 -17.95 17.03
CA THR A 141 4.91 -18.42 15.73
C THR A 141 5.51 -19.83 15.89
N THR A 142 5.91 -20.12 17.07
CA THR A 142 6.48 -21.48 17.26
C THR A 142 5.37 -22.52 17.39
N VAL A 143 4.27 -22.10 18.03
CA VAL A 143 3.16 -23.05 18.17
C VAL A 143 2.51 -23.28 16.80
N ALA A 144 2.32 -22.24 16.01
CA ALA A 144 1.76 -22.41 14.65
C ALA A 144 2.69 -23.25 13.76
N ALA A 145 4.00 -22.95 13.82
CA ALA A 145 4.94 -23.78 13.05
C ALA A 145 4.95 -25.23 13.52
N ASP A 146 4.75 -25.37 14.80
CA ASP A 146 4.72 -26.76 15.33
C ASP A 146 3.43 -27.48 14.89
N ASN A 147 2.34 -26.80 14.82
CA ASN A 147 1.09 -27.45 14.39
C ASN A 147 1.13 -27.79 12.89
N THR A 148 1.75 -26.94 12.15
CA THR A 148 1.91 -27.24 10.72
C THR A 148 2.72 -28.54 10.51
N ALA A 149 3.83 -28.62 11.19
CA ALA A 149 4.63 -29.86 11.07
C ALA A 149 3.82 -31.10 11.51
N ARG A 150 3.05 -30.92 12.55
CA ARG A 150 2.23 -32.07 13.02
C ARG A 150 1.13 -32.41 12.01
N CYS A 151 0.63 -31.42 11.43
CA CYS A 151 -0.41 -31.69 10.42
C CYS A 151 0.18 -32.46 9.23
N GLU A 152 1.26 -32.04 8.82
CA GLU A 152 1.89 -32.74 7.68
C GLU A 152 2.23 -34.19 8.02
N ALA A 153 2.72 -34.35 9.20
CA ALA A 153 3.01 -35.75 9.60
C ALA A 153 1.75 -36.61 9.59
N LEU A 154 0.64 -36.03 10.11
CA LEU A 154 -0.62 -36.82 10.12
C LEU A 154 -1.08 -37.13 8.68
N LEU A 155 -0.84 -36.22 7.78
CA LEU A 155 -1.23 -36.47 6.38
C LEU A 155 -0.40 -37.61 5.78
N GLN A 156 0.85 -37.58 6.08
CA GLN A 156 1.70 -38.67 5.54
C GLN A 156 1.25 -40.03 6.10
N GLU A 157 0.89 -40.04 7.30
CA GLU A 157 0.46 -41.34 7.88
C GLU A 157 -0.86 -41.80 7.26
N ILE A 158 -1.76 -40.85 7.12
CA ILE A 158 -3.05 -41.23 6.49
C ILE A 158 -2.78 -41.77 5.07
N ALA A 159 -1.91 -41.09 4.38
CA ALA A 159 -1.57 -41.57 3.03
C ALA A 159 -1.00 -43.00 3.08
N TRP A 160 -0.10 -43.21 3.95
CA TRP A 160 0.44 -44.58 4.11
C TRP A 160 -0.67 -45.59 4.37
N ILE A 161 -1.66 -45.18 5.34
CA ILE A 161 -2.76 -46.11 5.67
C ILE A 161 -3.61 -46.34 4.41
N ASP A 162 -3.74 -45.25 3.68
CA ASP A 162 -4.55 -45.41 2.45
C ASP A 162 -3.87 -46.39 1.49
N GLY A 163 -2.62 -46.28 1.41
CA GLY A 163 -1.88 -47.25 0.58
C GLY A 163 -2.11 -48.69 1.05
N GLN A 164 -2.14 -48.92 2.34
CA GLN A 164 -2.35 -50.30 2.84
C GLN A 164 -3.77 -50.79 2.53
N LEU A 165 -4.67 -49.82 2.53
CA LEU A 165 -6.07 -50.23 2.29
C LEU A 165 -6.26 -50.63 0.82
N ARG A 166 -5.39 -50.22 -0.05
CA ARG A 166 -5.54 -50.56 -1.49
C ARG A 166 -4.93 -51.92 -1.78
N GLN A 167 -4.19 -52.49 -0.82
CA GLN A 167 -3.59 -53.83 -1.04
C GLN A 167 -4.55 -54.92 -0.56
N PRO A 168 -4.41 -56.11 -1.11
CA PRO A 168 -5.27 -57.20 -0.60
C PRO A 168 -5.06 -57.44 0.90
N HIS A 169 -6.10 -57.50 1.62
CA HIS A 169 -6.03 -57.72 3.08
C HIS A 169 -7.31 -58.42 3.55
N SER A 170 -7.12 -59.01 4.71
CA SER A 170 -8.34 -59.65 5.26
C SER A 170 -9.34 -58.60 5.75
N ALA A 171 -10.48 -59.05 5.99
CA ALA A 171 -11.54 -58.14 6.45
C ALA A 171 -11.19 -57.53 7.82
N SER A 172 -10.70 -58.32 8.66
CA SER A 172 -10.35 -57.75 10.00
C SER A 172 -9.21 -56.75 9.89
N GLN A 173 -8.35 -57.02 9.00
CA GLN A 173 -7.24 -56.05 8.82
C GLN A 173 -7.77 -54.75 8.20
N GLY A 174 -8.69 -54.88 7.32
CA GLY A 174 -9.29 -53.66 6.75
C GLY A 174 -9.99 -52.81 7.82
N ASP A 175 -10.73 -53.53 8.67
CA ASP A 175 -11.42 -52.78 9.75
C ASP A 175 -10.43 -52.07 10.65
N TRP A 176 -9.40 -52.76 10.93
CA TRP A 176 -8.37 -52.13 11.78
C TRP A 176 -7.78 -50.88 11.11
N TRP A 177 -7.43 -50.94 9.81
CA TRP A 177 -6.80 -49.78 9.11
C TRP A 177 -7.81 -48.64 8.97
N THR A 178 -9.07 -48.97 8.72
CA THR A 178 -10.10 -47.91 8.67
C THR A 178 -10.20 -47.19 10.02
N ALA A 179 -10.20 -47.94 11.06
CA ALA A 179 -10.24 -47.30 12.40
C ALA A 179 -9.01 -46.41 12.63
N GLN A 180 -7.89 -46.91 12.19
CA GLN A 180 -6.66 -46.08 12.37
C GLN A 180 -6.73 -44.80 11.53
N ARG A 181 -7.21 -45.02 10.36
CA ARG A 181 -7.33 -43.81 9.51
C ARG A 181 -8.27 -42.79 10.17
N LYS A 182 -9.41 -43.24 10.64
CA LYS A 182 -10.33 -42.34 11.33
C LYS A 182 -9.67 -41.64 12.53
N GLU A 183 -8.99 -42.35 13.34
CA GLU A 183 -8.28 -41.74 14.48
C GLU A 183 -7.33 -40.62 14.03
N LYS A 184 -6.59 -40.83 12.99
CA LYS A 184 -5.62 -39.79 12.56
C LYS A 184 -6.35 -38.60 11.94
N THR A 185 -7.39 -38.93 11.23
CA THR A 185 -8.16 -37.80 10.67
C THR A 185 -8.77 -36.95 11.79
N ASP A 186 -9.34 -37.62 12.77
CA ASP A 186 -9.86 -36.85 13.93
C ASP A 186 -8.75 -36.02 14.59
N ALA A 187 -7.61 -36.61 14.72
CA ALA A 187 -6.50 -35.85 15.32
C ALA A 187 -6.15 -34.62 14.46
N ARG A 188 -6.24 -34.79 13.17
CA ARG A 188 -5.98 -33.62 12.30
C ARG A 188 -7.00 -32.52 12.57
N PHE A 189 -8.24 -32.95 12.65
CA PHE A 189 -9.30 -31.96 12.91
C PHE A 189 -9.09 -31.27 14.26
N SER A 190 -8.66 -32.00 15.25
CA SER A 190 -8.45 -31.40 16.57
C SER A 190 -7.31 -30.38 16.56
N LEU A 191 -6.43 -30.55 15.66
CA LEU A 191 -5.29 -29.61 15.58
C LEU A 191 -5.62 -28.44 14.67
N GLY A 192 -6.84 -28.45 13.94
CA GLY A 192 -7.27 -27.32 13.07
C GLY A 192 -6.58 -27.35 11.71
N CYS A 193 -6.02 -28.49 11.40
CA CYS A 193 -5.44 -28.56 10.05
C CYS A 193 -6.55 -28.68 9.01
#